data_AF-A0A0G4MB73-F1
#
_entry.id   AF-A0A0G4MB73-F1
#
_cell.length_a   1.000
_cell.length_b   1.000
_cell.length_c   1.000
_cell.angle_alpha   90.00
_cell.angle_beta   90.00
_cell.angle_gamma   90.00
#
_symmetry.space_group_name_H-M   'P 1'
#
loop_
_entity.id
_entity.type
_entity.pdbx_description
1 polymer ?
#
loop_
_entity_poly.entity_id
_entity_poly.type
_entity_poly.pdbx_seq_one_letter_code
_entity_poly.pdbx_strand_id
1 'polypeptide(L)'
;MLDKDLCLRAGRPPAQDDGDMNVELPDADPSDNIGNIPLADGKGKMNLFRVMCEFAIIEGKVYNRLYATQAAKQSPGELLNTIGELDKELEDWKDRIPIDFRPEHEIKASHTPLILHVIMLHLTYYNCLTTIHRMSVHHGYWTSRLSNYAIQGLNTKPLNPRVFASAALCTAAARASVSLLKYVPQGDFSVV
;
A
#
# COMPACT_ATOMS: atom_id res chain seq x y z
N MET A 1 7.71 -6.58 3.39
CA MET A 1 7.34 -6.04 2.08
C MET A 1 7.53 -7.08 0.98
N LEU A 2 8.74 -7.64 0.80
CA LEU A 2 9.03 -8.57 -0.32
C LEU A 2 8.05 -9.76 -0.45
N ASP A 3 7.86 -10.55 0.61
CA ASP A 3 6.96 -11.73 0.59
C ASP A 3 5.52 -11.33 0.26
N LYS A 4 4.95 -10.39 1.02
CA LYS A 4 3.55 -10.00 0.91
C LYS A 4 3.22 -9.26 -0.37
N ASP A 5 4.07 -8.32 -0.82
CA ASP A 5 3.89 -7.65 -2.10
C ASP A 5 3.87 -8.67 -3.26
N LEU A 6 4.82 -9.60 -3.26
CA LEU A 6 4.89 -10.63 -4.30
C LEU A 6 3.67 -11.55 -4.26
N CYS A 7 3.25 -11.97 -3.07
CA CYS A 7 2.11 -12.85 -2.87
C CYS A 7 0.79 -12.20 -3.27
N LEU A 8 0.58 -10.90 -2.96
CA LEU A 8 -0.58 -10.13 -3.44
C LEU A 8 -0.64 -10.06 -4.97
N ARG A 9 0.52 -9.88 -5.63
CA ARG A 9 0.61 -9.86 -7.09
C ARG A 9 0.38 -11.23 -7.71
N ALA A 10 0.92 -12.29 -7.09
CA ALA A 10 0.83 -13.66 -7.59
C ALA A 10 -0.49 -14.38 -7.21
N GLY A 11 -1.29 -13.80 -6.32
CA GLY A 11 -2.48 -14.47 -5.77
C GLY A 11 -2.15 -15.68 -4.89
N ARG A 12 -0.97 -15.68 -4.27
CA ARG A 12 -0.49 -16.77 -3.40
C ARG A 12 -0.59 -16.36 -1.92
N PRO A 13 -0.71 -17.32 -1.00
CA PRO A 13 -0.56 -17.03 0.42
C PRO A 13 0.86 -16.53 0.73
N PRO A 14 1.03 -15.47 1.54
CA PRO A 14 2.30 -15.10 2.12
C PRO A 14 2.93 -16.28 2.86
N ALA A 15 4.26 -16.41 2.76
CA ALA A 15 4.99 -17.43 3.50
C ALA A 15 5.13 -17.07 4.99
N GLN A 16 5.15 -15.78 5.31
CA GLN A 16 5.27 -15.29 6.68
C GLN A 16 3.91 -14.80 7.20
N ASP A 17 3.34 -15.52 8.16
CA ASP A 17 2.14 -15.09 8.88
C ASP A 17 2.52 -14.09 9.99
N ASP A 18 1.80 -12.97 10.03
CA ASP A 18 1.97 -11.95 11.08
C ASP A 18 1.50 -12.45 12.45
N GLY A 19 0.56 -13.41 12.49
CA GLY A 19 0.13 -14.05 13.74
C GLY A 19 1.19 -14.93 14.39
N ASP A 20 2.17 -15.38 13.60
CA ASP A 20 3.28 -16.22 14.05
C ASP A 20 4.58 -15.41 14.30
N MET A 21 4.50 -14.07 14.28
CA MET A 21 5.62 -13.19 14.61
C MET A 21 5.57 -12.72 16.06
N ASN A 22 6.68 -12.88 16.79
CA ASN A 22 6.85 -12.37 18.16
C ASN A 22 7.96 -11.30 18.24
N VAL A 23 8.12 -10.51 17.18
CA VAL A 23 9.15 -9.46 17.10
C VAL A 23 8.45 -8.11 16.96
N GLU A 24 8.87 -7.15 17.78
CA GLU A 24 8.36 -5.79 17.72
C GLU A 24 8.87 -5.05 16.46
N LEU A 25 8.15 -3.99 16.08
CA LEU A 25 8.62 -3.13 14.99
C LEU A 25 9.95 -2.45 15.37
N PRO A 26 10.89 -2.28 14.41
CA PRO A 26 12.13 -1.55 14.65
C PRO A 26 11.85 -0.15 15.18
N ASP A 27 12.69 0.36 16.08
CA ASP A 27 12.56 1.71 16.63
C ASP A 27 12.52 2.78 15.53
N ALA A 28 11.71 3.82 15.73
CA ALA A 28 11.62 4.94 14.80
C ALA A 28 12.88 5.80 14.80
N ASP A 29 13.66 5.76 15.89
CA ASP A 29 14.94 6.43 16.02
C ASP A 29 15.96 5.54 16.75
N PRO A 30 16.55 4.54 16.05
CA PRO A 30 17.49 3.62 16.67
C PRO A 30 18.83 4.31 16.95
N SER A 31 19.53 3.88 18.01
CA SER A 31 20.79 4.49 18.46
C SER A 31 21.93 4.39 17.44
N ASP A 32 21.91 3.38 16.58
CA ASP A 32 22.89 3.17 15.50
C ASP A 32 22.57 3.98 14.23
N ASN A 33 21.42 4.66 14.20
CA ASN A 33 20.87 5.38 13.05
C ASN A 33 20.65 4.53 11.78
N ILE A 34 20.68 3.20 11.87
CA ILE A 34 20.47 2.33 10.70
C ILE A 34 19.03 2.48 10.20
N GLY A 35 18.89 2.65 8.89
CA GLY A 35 17.59 2.87 8.24
C GLY A 35 17.10 4.33 8.27
N ASN A 36 17.76 5.23 9.00
CA ASN A 36 17.41 6.64 8.99
C ASN A 36 17.85 7.31 7.68
N ILE A 37 16.92 8.03 7.04
CA ILE A 37 17.18 8.89 5.89
C ILE A 37 16.86 10.35 6.25
N PRO A 38 17.74 11.31 5.91
CA PRO A 38 17.53 12.71 6.25
C PRO A 38 16.45 13.35 5.34
N LEU A 39 15.65 14.27 5.89
CA LEU A 39 14.74 15.11 5.10
C LEU A 39 15.54 16.11 4.24
N ALA A 40 14.93 16.65 3.18
CA ALA A 40 15.61 17.54 2.25
C ALA A 40 16.07 18.86 2.90
N ASP A 41 15.37 19.31 3.94
CA ASP A 41 15.73 20.51 4.70
C ASP A 41 16.87 20.29 5.72
N GLY A 42 17.31 19.04 5.90
CA GLY A 42 18.33 18.63 6.85
C GLY A 42 17.93 18.75 8.32
N LYS A 43 16.67 19.09 8.64
CA LYS A 43 16.20 19.34 10.01
C LYS A 43 15.47 18.16 10.64
N GLY A 44 15.40 17.04 9.94
CA GLY A 44 14.80 15.82 10.46
C GLY A 44 15.27 14.58 9.72
N LYS A 45 14.74 13.43 10.15
CA LYS A 45 14.95 12.13 9.53
C LYS A 45 13.68 11.28 9.63
N MET A 46 13.58 10.26 8.79
CA MET A 46 12.64 9.16 8.98
C MET A 46 13.37 7.83 8.92
N ASN A 47 12.88 6.82 9.63
CA ASN A 47 13.40 5.47 9.49
C ASN A 47 12.67 4.74 8.37
N LEU A 48 13.34 4.56 7.23
CA LEU A 48 12.77 3.92 6.04
C LEU A 48 12.45 2.44 6.29
N PHE A 49 13.31 1.74 7.03
CA PHE A 49 13.10 0.32 7.33
C PHE A 49 11.85 0.11 8.18
N ARG A 50 11.67 0.91 9.23
CA ARG A 50 10.45 0.90 10.04
C ARG A 50 9.20 1.14 9.18
N VAL A 51 9.21 2.15 8.30
CA VAL A 51 8.08 2.44 7.41
C VAL A 51 7.75 1.26 6.48
N MET A 52 8.77 0.57 5.95
CA MET A 52 8.57 -0.64 5.15
C MET A 52 8.03 -1.82 5.98
N CYS A 53 8.43 -1.96 7.25
CA CYS A 53 7.90 -2.98 8.17
C CYS A 53 6.43 -2.72 8.51
N GLU A 54 6.08 -1.48 8.86
CA GLU A 54 4.69 -1.07 9.09
C GLU A 54 3.83 -1.35 7.85
N PHE A 55 4.34 -1.03 6.67
CA PHE A 55 3.62 -1.26 5.42
C PHE A 55 3.41 -2.76 5.13
N ALA A 56 4.41 -3.59 5.42
CA ALA A 56 4.29 -5.04 5.28
C ALA A 56 3.13 -5.60 6.11
N ILE A 57 2.87 -5.06 7.31
CA ILE A 57 1.73 -5.49 8.13
C ILE A 57 0.41 -5.14 7.43
N ILE A 58 0.31 -3.95 6.82
CA ILE A 58 -0.87 -3.53 6.05
C ILE A 58 -1.09 -4.47 4.86
N GLU A 59 -0.04 -4.80 4.09
CA GLU A 59 -0.15 -5.77 2.98
C GLU A 59 -0.65 -7.14 3.45
N GLY A 60 -0.22 -7.58 4.64
CA GLY A 60 -0.66 -8.83 5.27
C GLY A 60 -2.16 -8.78 5.59
N LYS A 61 -2.63 -7.68 6.18
CA LYS A 61 -4.06 -7.44 6.44
C LYS A 61 -4.86 -7.40 5.15
N VAL A 62 -4.36 -6.76 4.10
CA VAL A 62 -5.01 -6.70 2.78
C VAL A 62 -5.16 -8.11 2.22
N TYR A 63 -4.11 -8.92 2.22
CA TYR A 63 -4.19 -10.31 1.78
C TYR A 63 -5.22 -11.08 2.60
N ASN A 64 -5.05 -11.08 3.93
CA ASN A 64 -5.87 -11.86 4.83
C ASN A 64 -7.34 -11.48 4.69
N ARG A 65 -7.67 -10.20 4.66
CA ARG A 65 -9.06 -9.71 4.71
C ARG A 65 -9.75 -9.61 3.35
N LEU A 66 -9.03 -9.58 2.22
CA LEU A 66 -9.65 -9.47 0.89
C LEU A 66 -9.43 -10.71 0.00
N TYR A 67 -8.37 -11.48 0.21
CA TYR A 67 -7.92 -12.49 -0.74
C TYR A 67 -7.73 -13.90 -0.16
N ALA A 68 -7.57 -14.05 1.15
CA ALA A 68 -7.52 -15.36 1.77
C ALA A 68 -8.86 -16.11 1.61
N THR A 69 -8.83 -17.44 1.70
CA THR A 69 -10.03 -18.29 1.53
C THR A 69 -11.18 -17.91 2.46
N GLN A 70 -10.88 -17.43 3.67
CA GLN A 70 -11.91 -16.97 4.60
C GLN A 70 -12.64 -15.71 4.08
N ALA A 71 -11.93 -14.82 3.37
CA ALA A 71 -12.46 -13.53 2.92
C ALA A 71 -13.59 -13.72 1.90
N ALA A 72 -13.56 -14.83 1.14
CA ALA A 72 -14.63 -15.21 0.22
C ALA A 72 -15.99 -15.46 0.90
N LYS A 73 -16.03 -15.58 2.24
CA LYS A 73 -17.26 -15.79 3.02
C LYS A 73 -17.94 -14.47 3.42
N GLN A 74 -17.31 -13.32 3.18
CA GLN A 74 -17.87 -12.01 3.54
C GLN A 74 -19.09 -11.69 2.68
N SER A 75 -20.10 -11.07 3.29
CA SER A 75 -21.21 -10.46 2.57
C SER A 75 -20.74 -9.23 1.78
N PRO A 76 -21.52 -8.79 0.77
CA PRO A 76 -21.19 -7.58 0.03
C PRO A 76 -20.96 -6.34 0.90
N GLY A 77 -21.77 -6.15 1.95
CA GLY A 77 -21.61 -5.03 2.87
C GLY A 77 -20.35 -5.12 3.73
N GLU A 78 -20.04 -6.31 4.25
CA GLU A 78 -18.81 -6.54 5.03
C GLU A 78 -17.56 -6.35 4.18
N LEU A 79 -17.60 -6.77 2.92
CA LEU A 79 -16.51 -6.56 1.98
C LEU A 79 -16.30 -5.06 1.69
N LEU A 80 -17.36 -4.30 1.43
CA LEU A 80 -17.27 -2.85 1.22
C LEU A 80 -16.74 -2.10 2.46
N ASN A 81 -17.18 -2.50 3.65
CA ASN A 81 -16.63 -1.98 4.91
C ASN A 81 -15.14 -2.32 5.04
N THR A 82 -14.77 -3.56 4.73
CA THR A 82 -13.37 -4.01 4.78
C THR A 82 -12.48 -3.23 3.81
N ILE A 83 -12.93 -2.98 2.58
CA ILE A 83 -12.23 -2.13 1.61
C ILE A 83 -12.05 -0.72 2.18
N GLY A 84 -13.13 -0.13 2.72
CA GLY A 84 -13.07 1.21 3.30
C GLY A 84 -12.15 1.35 4.51
N GLU A 85 -12.08 0.33 5.36
CA GLU A 85 -11.19 0.27 6.51
C GLU A 85 -9.72 0.10 6.09
N LEU A 86 -9.44 -0.78 5.13
CA LEU A 86 -8.08 -1.00 4.62
C LEU A 86 -7.55 0.21 3.85
N ASP A 87 -8.39 0.85 3.01
CA ASP A 87 -8.05 2.12 2.35
C ASP A 87 -7.72 3.19 3.38
N LYS A 88 -8.53 3.33 4.44
CA LYS A 88 -8.23 4.28 5.52
C LYS A 88 -6.91 3.97 6.21
N GLU A 89 -6.66 2.71 6.58
CA GLU A 89 -5.41 2.32 7.23
C GLU A 89 -4.18 2.60 6.33
N LEU A 90 -4.32 2.36 5.03
CA LEU A 90 -3.29 2.66 4.04
C LEU A 90 -3.01 4.17 3.92
N GLU A 91 -4.06 4.99 3.86
CA GLU A 91 -3.95 6.45 3.78
C GLU A 91 -3.37 7.04 5.08
N ASP A 92 -3.84 6.57 6.25
CA ASP A 92 -3.31 6.98 7.56
C ASP A 92 -1.80 6.66 7.66
N TRP A 93 -1.36 5.49 7.16
CA TRP A 93 0.05 5.15 7.09
C TRP A 93 0.83 6.08 6.15
N LYS A 94 0.31 6.34 4.93
CA LYS A 94 0.92 7.27 3.97
C LYS A 94 1.11 8.65 4.59
N ASP A 95 0.10 9.16 5.30
CA ASP A 95 0.11 10.51 5.86
C ASP A 95 1.12 10.70 7.00
N ARG A 96 1.58 9.62 7.64
CA ARG A 96 2.68 9.66 8.62
C ARG A 96 4.06 9.82 7.97
N ILE A 97 4.21 9.52 6.69
CA ILE A 97 5.48 9.65 5.98
C ILE A 97 5.75 11.14 5.73
N PRO A 98 6.97 11.66 5.99
CA PRO A 98 7.33 13.02 5.62
C PRO A 98 7.11 13.31 4.14
N ILE A 99 6.70 14.55 3.83
CA ILE A 99 6.28 14.97 2.48
C ILE A 99 7.35 14.69 1.40
N ASP A 100 8.62 14.75 1.79
CA ASP A 100 9.80 14.51 0.96
C ASP A 100 9.87 13.09 0.37
N PHE A 101 9.23 12.13 1.05
CA PHE A 101 9.25 10.71 0.70
C PHE A 101 7.85 10.12 0.56
N ARG A 102 6.80 10.92 0.78
CA ARG A 102 5.41 10.46 0.79
C ARG A 102 4.96 10.10 -0.63
N PRO A 103 4.26 8.96 -0.82
CA PRO A 103 3.50 8.72 -2.04
C PRO A 103 2.61 9.91 -2.43
N GLU A 104 2.32 10.05 -3.72
CA GLU A 104 1.58 11.19 -4.34
C GLU A 104 2.31 12.54 -4.33
N HIS A 105 3.51 12.60 -3.76
CA HIS A 105 4.36 13.78 -3.76
C HIS A 105 5.67 13.51 -4.52
N GLU A 106 6.31 14.59 -4.98
CA GLU A 106 7.63 14.45 -5.61
C GLU A 106 8.65 13.97 -4.58
N ILE A 107 9.49 13.02 -4.99
CA ILE A 107 10.57 12.54 -4.15
C ILE A 107 11.65 13.63 -4.10
N LYS A 108 11.77 14.28 -2.95
CA LYS A 108 12.73 15.38 -2.69
C LYS A 108 14.03 14.87 -2.06
N ALA A 109 14.42 13.64 -2.37
CA ALA A 109 15.65 13.07 -1.85
C ALA A 109 16.84 13.50 -2.70
N SER A 110 17.80 14.21 -2.11
CA SER A 110 19.15 14.33 -2.68
C SER A 110 19.71 12.92 -2.91
N HIS A 111 20.19 12.63 -4.13
CA HIS A 111 20.68 11.33 -4.60
C HIS A 111 21.39 10.52 -3.52
N THR A 112 20.62 9.72 -2.81
CA THR A 112 21.07 8.82 -1.74
C THR A 112 21.00 7.40 -2.29
N PRO A 113 21.87 6.48 -1.85
CA PRO A 113 21.86 5.08 -2.30
C PRO A 113 20.52 4.37 -2.06
N LEU A 114 19.64 4.96 -1.24
CA LEU A 114 18.33 4.43 -0.88
C LEU A 114 17.18 4.94 -1.74
N ILE A 115 17.43 5.78 -2.76
CA ILE A 115 16.38 6.31 -3.64
C ILE A 115 15.53 5.20 -4.27
N LEU A 116 16.15 4.09 -4.66
CA LEU A 116 15.44 2.93 -5.22
C LEU A 116 14.46 2.32 -4.21
N HIS A 117 14.80 2.28 -2.93
CA HIS A 117 13.88 1.79 -1.89
C HIS A 117 12.69 2.73 -1.69
N VAL A 118 12.89 4.05 -1.81
CA VAL A 118 11.79 5.03 -1.78
C VAL A 118 10.90 4.87 -3.02
N ILE A 119 11.48 4.70 -4.21
CA ILE A 119 10.69 4.44 -5.43
C ILE A 119 9.89 3.14 -5.28
N MET A 120 10.52 2.08 -4.76
CA MET A 120 9.84 0.81 -4.49
C MET A 120 8.70 0.99 -3.48
N LEU A 121 8.89 1.79 -2.43
CA LEU A 121 7.84 2.12 -1.46
C LEU A 121 6.63 2.78 -2.12
N HIS A 122 6.85 3.71 -3.05
CA HIS A 122 5.75 4.35 -3.80
C HIS A 122 5.05 3.35 -4.71
N LEU A 123 5.82 2.53 -5.45
CA LEU A 123 5.26 1.50 -6.33
C LEU A 123 4.43 0.48 -5.56
N THR A 124 4.90 0.01 -4.41
CA THR A 124 4.19 -0.95 -3.58
C THR A 124 2.95 -0.31 -2.93
N TYR A 125 2.99 0.97 -2.53
CA TYR A 125 1.79 1.71 -2.13
C TYR A 125 0.73 1.74 -3.24
N TYR A 126 1.08 2.14 -4.47
CA TYR A 126 0.11 2.19 -5.58
C TYR A 126 -0.42 0.80 -5.96
N ASN A 127 0.43 -0.22 -5.87
CA ASN A 127 0.03 -1.61 -6.06
C ASN A 127 -0.97 -2.06 -4.98
N CYS A 128 -0.71 -1.75 -3.70
CA CYS A 128 -1.58 -2.07 -2.58
C CYS A 128 -2.92 -1.33 -2.69
N LEU A 129 -2.91 -0.03 -2.99
CA LEU A 129 -4.11 0.77 -3.24
C LEU A 129 -4.97 0.17 -4.37
N THR A 130 -4.33 -0.15 -5.50
CA THR A 130 -5.00 -0.82 -6.62
C THR A 130 -5.55 -2.18 -6.19
N THR A 131 -4.83 -2.93 -5.37
CA THR A 131 -5.22 -4.25 -4.89
C THR A 131 -6.43 -4.18 -3.94
N ILE A 132 -6.52 -3.17 -3.08
CA ILE A 132 -7.69 -2.90 -2.22
C ILE A 132 -8.90 -2.58 -3.10
N HIS A 133 -8.75 -1.65 -4.04
CA HIS A 133 -9.86 -1.17 -4.87
C HIS A 133 -10.21 -2.07 -6.06
N ARG A 134 -9.36 -3.05 -6.41
CA ARG A 134 -9.61 -4.01 -7.50
C ARG A 134 -10.91 -4.78 -7.29
N MET A 135 -11.25 -5.12 -6.04
CA MET A 135 -12.51 -5.81 -5.71
C MET A 135 -13.75 -4.98 -6.05
N SER A 136 -13.63 -3.65 -6.08
CA SER A 136 -14.70 -2.74 -6.50
C SER A 136 -14.71 -2.45 -8.01
N VAL A 137 -13.59 -2.68 -8.72
CA VAL A 137 -13.40 -2.25 -10.12
C VAL A 137 -13.39 -3.40 -11.14
N HIS A 138 -12.85 -4.58 -10.82
CA HIS A 138 -12.54 -5.63 -11.80
C HIS A 138 -13.14 -7.01 -11.45
N HIS A 139 -13.77 -7.64 -12.46
CA HIS A 139 -14.41 -8.98 -12.56
C HIS A 139 -15.94 -9.10 -12.39
N GLY A 140 -16.55 -9.72 -13.41
CA GLY A 140 -17.99 -9.93 -13.57
C GLY A 140 -18.66 -10.81 -12.52
N TYR A 141 -20.00 -10.81 -12.56
CA TYR A 141 -20.95 -11.36 -11.59
C TYR A 141 -20.95 -10.75 -10.18
N TRP A 142 -19.80 -10.28 -9.67
CA TRP A 142 -19.66 -9.67 -8.33
C TRP A 142 -19.67 -8.14 -8.31
N THR A 143 -19.21 -7.46 -9.36
CA THR A 143 -19.09 -5.97 -9.41
C THR A 143 -20.42 -5.23 -9.52
N SER A 144 -21.36 -5.71 -10.35
CA SER A 144 -22.69 -5.09 -10.41
C SER A 144 -23.36 -5.19 -9.04
N ARG A 145 -23.17 -6.28 -8.30
CA ARG A 145 -23.74 -6.46 -6.97
C ARG A 145 -23.09 -5.53 -5.95
N LEU A 146 -21.76 -5.44 -5.86
CA LEU A 146 -21.10 -4.57 -4.87
C LEU A 146 -21.36 -3.09 -5.13
N SER A 147 -21.18 -2.64 -6.36
CA SER A 147 -21.43 -1.24 -6.73
C SER A 147 -22.90 -0.88 -6.60
N ASN A 148 -23.83 -1.73 -7.07
CA ASN A 148 -25.27 -1.48 -6.88
C ASN A 148 -25.66 -1.54 -5.40
N TYR A 149 -25.09 -2.46 -4.61
CA TYR A 149 -25.37 -2.57 -3.17
C TYR A 149 -24.91 -1.32 -2.42
N ALA A 150 -23.74 -0.78 -2.78
CA ALA A 150 -23.24 0.48 -2.25
C ALA A 150 -24.14 1.67 -2.63
N ILE A 151 -24.55 1.77 -3.91
CA ILE A 151 -25.41 2.85 -4.42
C ILE A 151 -26.83 2.78 -3.84
N GLN A 152 -27.36 1.57 -3.63
CA GLN A 152 -28.67 1.34 -3.02
C GLN A 152 -28.70 1.66 -1.52
N GLY A 153 -27.56 1.94 -0.89
CA GLY A 153 -27.49 2.30 0.53
C GLY A 153 -27.87 1.14 1.45
N LEU A 154 -27.70 -0.11 1.00
CA LEU A 154 -28.08 -1.30 1.78
C LEU A 154 -27.14 -1.60 2.95
N ASN A 155 -26.05 -0.85 3.08
CA ASN A 155 -25.12 -0.99 4.19
C ASN A 155 -25.70 -0.44 5.49
N THR A 156 -25.56 -1.22 6.56
CA THR A 156 -25.97 -0.82 7.92
C THR A 156 -25.08 0.26 8.51
N LYS A 157 -23.88 0.47 7.96
CA LYS A 157 -22.90 1.47 8.36
C LYS A 157 -22.56 2.40 7.18
N PRO A 158 -22.22 3.68 7.43
CA PRO A 158 -21.75 4.56 6.38
C PRO A 158 -20.44 4.03 5.81
N LEU A 159 -20.39 3.88 4.48
CA LEU A 159 -19.19 3.45 3.77
C LEU A 159 -18.18 4.60 3.68
N ASN A 160 -16.89 4.26 3.63
CA ASN A 160 -15.84 5.21 3.26
C ASN A 160 -16.15 5.77 1.85
N PRO A 161 -16.25 7.10 1.66
CA PRO A 161 -16.56 7.73 0.36
C PRO A 161 -15.61 7.31 -0.77
N ARG A 162 -14.34 6.99 -0.45
CA ARG A 162 -13.34 6.57 -1.42
C ARG A 162 -13.67 5.24 -2.11
N VAL A 163 -14.50 4.40 -1.48
CA VAL A 163 -15.02 3.16 -2.09
C VAL A 163 -15.78 3.47 -3.39
N PHE A 164 -16.51 4.58 -3.45
CA PHE A 164 -17.24 5.00 -4.65
C PHE A 164 -16.33 5.57 -5.74
N ALA A 165 -15.09 5.96 -5.40
CA ALA A 165 -14.10 6.52 -6.30
C ALA A 165 -13.05 5.48 -6.78
N SER A 166 -13.25 4.19 -6.47
CA SER A 166 -12.28 3.11 -6.70
C SER A 166 -11.66 3.10 -8.11
N ALA A 167 -12.47 3.28 -9.17
CA ALA A 167 -11.96 3.29 -10.55
C ALA A 167 -11.05 4.49 -10.84
N ALA A 168 -11.41 5.67 -10.32
CA ALA A 168 -10.59 6.88 -10.44
C ALA A 168 -9.29 6.73 -9.66
N LEU A 169 -9.33 6.17 -8.44
CA LEU A 169 -8.16 5.90 -7.61
C LEU A 169 -7.18 4.94 -8.30
N CYS A 170 -7.65 3.80 -8.82
CA CYS A 170 -6.80 2.87 -9.58
C CYS A 170 -6.18 3.52 -10.82
N THR A 171 -6.95 4.36 -11.53
CA THR A 171 -6.45 5.08 -12.71
C THR A 171 -5.37 6.10 -12.34
N ALA A 172 -5.57 6.84 -11.24
CA ALA A 172 -4.60 7.80 -10.72
C ALA A 172 -3.32 7.09 -10.26
N ALA A 173 -3.46 5.97 -9.53
CA ALA A 173 -2.36 5.13 -9.08
C ALA A 173 -1.52 4.63 -10.27
N ALA A 174 -2.16 4.14 -11.34
CA ALA A 174 -1.46 3.71 -12.54
C ALA A 174 -0.64 4.84 -13.19
N ARG A 175 -1.21 6.04 -13.31
CA ARG A 175 -0.50 7.22 -13.86
C ARG A 175 0.68 7.65 -12.97
N ALA A 176 0.48 7.61 -11.66
CA ALA A 176 1.53 7.95 -10.70
C ALA A 176 2.68 6.94 -10.75
N SER A 177 2.40 5.63 -10.84
CA SER A 177 3.40 4.59 -11.03
C SER A 177 4.26 4.79 -12.29
N VAL A 178 3.63 5.16 -13.42
CA VAL A 178 4.38 5.50 -14.65
C VAL A 178 5.26 6.74 -14.44
N SER A 179 4.75 7.73 -13.71
CA SER A 179 5.49 8.97 -13.44
C SER A 179 6.74 8.74 -12.58
N LEU A 180 6.78 7.68 -11.77
CA LEU A 180 7.96 7.32 -10.98
C LEU A 180 9.15 6.86 -11.82
N LEU A 181 8.94 6.40 -13.06
CA LEU A 181 10.02 5.95 -13.94
C LEU A 181 11.05 7.05 -14.21
N LYS A 182 10.67 8.32 -14.05
CA LYS A 182 11.60 9.47 -14.15
C LYS A 182 12.71 9.46 -13.09
N TYR A 183 12.50 8.76 -11.97
CA TYR A 183 13.47 8.64 -10.88
C TYR A 183 14.33 7.37 -10.97
N VAL A 184 13.98 6.43 -11.86
CA VAL A 184 14.78 5.22 -12.08
C VAL A 184 16.06 5.61 -12.84
N PRO A 185 17.26 5.25 -12.34
CA PRO A 185 18.52 5.55 -13.03
C PRO A 185 18.50 5.04 -14.48
N GLN A 186 18.84 5.89 -15.45
CA GLN A 186 18.92 5.53 -16.86
C GLN A 186 20.35 5.06 -17.20
N GLY A 187 20.57 3.73 -17.27
CA GLY A 187 21.89 3.08 -17.48
C GLY A 187 22.72 3.00 -16.18
N ASP A 188 23.48 1.96 -15.84
CA ASP A 188 24.03 0.78 -16.52
C ASP A 188 23.23 -0.51 -16.26
N PHE A 189 22.81 -1.21 -17.32
CA PHE A 189 22.40 -2.63 -17.25
C PHE A 189 23.59 -3.59 -17.34
N SER A 190 24.80 -3.08 -17.14
CA SER A 190 26.05 -3.81 -17.09
C SER A 190 26.15 -4.56 -15.75
N VAL A 191 25.38 -5.62 -15.60
CA VAL A 191 25.68 -6.65 -14.60
C VAL A 191 26.77 -7.53 -15.21
N VAL A 192 28.00 -7.35 -14.72
CA VAL A 192 29.10 -8.31 -14.92
C VAL A 192 28.87 -9.51 -14.02
#